data_AF-A0A821MWU5-F1
#
_entry.id   AF-A0A821MWU5-F1
#
_cell.length_a   1.000
_cell.length_b   1.000
_cell.length_c   1.000
_cell.angle_alpha   90.00
_cell.angle_beta   90.00
_cell.angle_gamma   90.00
#
_symmetry.space_group_name_H-M   'P 1'
#
loop_
_entity.id
_entity.type
_entity.pdbx_description
1 polymer ?
#
loop_
_entity_poly.entity_id
_entity_poly.type
_entity_poly.pdbx_seq_one_letter_code
_entity_poly.pdbx_strand_id
1 'polypeptide(L)'
;IYVADAGNNRIQRWEKGSFFGVTVAGTGKPGSNLNELKFPTDVVVDSKGYMYIVDAQNNRVLRWQPDSVYGECIVACTGSFGNHPQMLKMPTSMAFDSYGSLFIVDSLNSRIQKFQIFEKFDQYTTPRATKPTKTSVTKSTTTETTSITTTKKLMTTGPITSPTTTTKTVVIGTTSSTTTTTETKSIT
;
A
#
# COMPACT_ATOMS: atom_id res chain seq x y z
N ILE A 1 -8.64 27.74 -11.38
CA ILE A 1 -8.37 27.69 -9.92
C ILE A 1 -9.18 26.55 -9.32
N TYR A 2 -8.59 25.78 -8.42
CA TYR A 2 -9.31 24.79 -7.62
C TYR A 2 -9.48 25.33 -6.20
N VAL A 3 -10.66 25.14 -5.61
CA VAL A 3 -11.01 25.66 -4.29
C VAL A 3 -11.57 24.54 -3.45
N ALA A 4 -10.99 24.32 -2.28
CA ALA A 4 -11.58 23.51 -1.23
C ALA A 4 -12.73 24.30 -0.58
N ASP A 5 -13.96 24.03 -1.01
CA ASP A 5 -15.18 24.67 -0.51
C ASP A 5 -15.63 23.93 0.76
N ALA A 6 -14.82 24.07 1.82
CA ALA A 6 -14.80 23.20 3.00
C ALA A 6 -16.19 23.03 3.64
N GLY A 7 -16.88 24.14 3.90
CA GLY A 7 -18.21 24.13 4.53
C GLY A 7 -19.28 23.44 3.67
N ASN A 8 -19.06 23.39 2.35
CA ASN A 8 -19.94 22.75 1.38
C ASN A 8 -19.44 21.35 0.96
N ASN A 9 -18.39 20.81 1.59
CA ASN A 9 -17.95 19.41 1.40
C ASN A 9 -17.70 19.03 -0.07
N ARG A 10 -17.06 19.94 -0.82
CA ARG A 10 -16.75 19.74 -2.24
C ARG A 10 -15.50 20.50 -2.66
N ILE A 11 -14.97 20.13 -3.83
CA ILE A 11 -13.95 20.90 -4.55
C ILE A 11 -14.60 21.57 -5.75
N GLN A 12 -14.36 22.87 -5.91
CA GLN A 12 -14.83 23.66 -7.05
C GLN A 12 -13.67 23.96 -8.01
N ARG A 13 -13.90 23.80 -9.32
CA ARG A 13 -13.02 24.30 -10.37
C ARG A 13 -13.62 25.56 -11.00
N TRP A 14 -12.80 26.61 -11.10
CA TRP A 14 -13.16 27.88 -11.71
C TRP A 14 -12.23 28.16 -12.88
N GLU A 15 -12.81 28.27 -14.07
CA GLU A 15 -12.08 28.68 -15.27
C GLU A 15 -11.78 30.18 -15.24
N LYS A 16 -10.68 30.57 -15.88
CA LYS A 16 -10.29 31.99 -15.95
C LYS A 16 -11.39 32.79 -16.66
N GLY A 17 -11.90 33.82 -15.98
CA GLY A 17 -12.98 34.66 -16.50
C GLY A 17 -14.39 34.08 -16.32
N SER A 18 -14.54 32.89 -15.72
CA SER A 18 -15.85 32.34 -15.39
C SER A 18 -16.46 33.03 -14.16
N PHE A 19 -17.77 33.23 -14.18
CA PHE A 19 -18.56 33.69 -13.03
C PHE A 19 -19.13 32.54 -12.18
N PHE A 20 -18.99 31.29 -12.65
CA PHE A 20 -19.50 30.11 -11.96
C PHE A 20 -18.43 29.03 -11.84
N GLY A 21 -18.43 28.32 -10.72
CA GLY A 21 -17.57 27.16 -10.48
C GLY A 21 -18.30 25.85 -10.73
N VAL A 22 -17.56 24.82 -11.14
CA VAL A 22 -18.07 23.46 -11.35
C VAL A 22 -17.59 22.56 -10.21
N THR A 23 -18.48 21.77 -9.63
CA THR A 23 -18.10 20.74 -8.66
C THR A 23 -17.33 19.65 -9.37
N VAL A 24 -16.09 19.42 -8.96
CA VAL A 24 -15.19 18.41 -9.56
C VAL A 24 -14.84 17.26 -8.62
N ALA A 25 -15.12 17.40 -7.32
CA ALA A 25 -15.04 16.31 -6.35
C ALA A 25 -15.97 16.56 -5.16
N GLY A 26 -16.44 15.50 -4.52
CA GLY A 26 -17.44 15.56 -3.45
C GLY A 26 -18.87 15.74 -3.97
N THR A 27 -19.85 15.45 -3.12
CA THR A 27 -21.27 15.50 -3.46
C THR A 27 -21.97 16.78 -2.99
N GLY A 28 -21.25 17.69 -2.32
CA GLY A 28 -21.85 18.84 -1.65
C GLY A 28 -22.42 18.54 -0.26
N LYS A 29 -22.38 17.27 0.17
CA LYS A 29 -22.85 16.80 1.48
C LYS A 29 -21.71 16.11 2.21
N PRO A 30 -21.63 16.26 3.55
CA PRO A 30 -20.60 15.59 4.33
C PRO A 30 -20.81 14.07 4.28
N GLY A 31 -19.73 13.33 4.05
CA GLY A 31 -19.78 11.87 4.01
C GLY A 31 -18.39 11.25 3.96
N SER A 32 -18.31 9.92 4.06
CA SER A 32 -17.06 9.16 4.15
C SER A 32 -16.86 8.18 2.99
N ASN A 33 -17.82 8.08 2.06
CA ASN A 33 -17.64 7.29 0.85
C ASN A 33 -16.54 7.90 -0.03
N LEU A 34 -16.07 7.16 -1.03
CA LEU A 34 -14.98 7.62 -1.90
C LEU A 34 -15.39 8.74 -2.86
N ASN A 35 -16.68 8.93 -3.12
CA ASN A 35 -17.21 10.08 -3.86
C ASN A 35 -17.61 11.26 -2.95
N GLU A 36 -17.49 11.11 -1.63
CA GLU A 36 -17.89 12.09 -0.63
C GLU A 36 -16.66 12.69 0.07
N LEU A 37 -16.83 13.91 0.55
CA LEU A 37 -15.83 14.62 1.34
C LEU A 37 -16.47 15.09 2.64
N LYS A 38 -15.65 15.38 3.64
CA LYS A 38 -16.07 15.95 4.91
C LYS A 38 -15.08 17.02 5.35
N PHE A 39 -15.51 18.27 5.16
CA PHE A 39 -14.71 19.46 5.45
C PHE A 39 -13.32 19.43 4.78
N PRO A 40 -13.24 19.36 3.44
CA PRO A 40 -11.96 19.36 2.76
C PRO A 40 -11.24 20.69 2.98
N THR A 41 -9.98 20.65 3.41
CA THR A 41 -9.24 21.86 3.83
C THR A 41 -8.24 22.35 2.79
N ASP A 42 -7.78 21.46 1.91
CA ASP A 42 -6.76 21.77 0.91
C ASP A 42 -6.92 20.88 -0.32
N VAL A 43 -6.49 21.40 -1.47
CA VAL A 43 -6.44 20.70 -2.75
C VAL A 43 -5.20 21.11 -3.54
N VAL A 44 -4.41 20.12 -3.95
CA VAL A 44 -3.27 20.31 -4.86
C VAL A 44 -3.54 19.56 -6.15
N VAL A 45 -3.13 20.13 -7.29
CA VAL A 45 -3.32 19.51 -8.61
C VAL A 45 -1.96 19.34 -9.27
N ASP A 46 -1.69 18.14 -9.78
CA ASP A 46 -0.45 17.86 -10.51
C ASP A 46 -0.53 18.25 -12.00
N SER A 47 0.57 18.09 -12.73
CA SER A 47 0.65 18.42 -14.16
C SER A 47 -0.19 17.51 -15.07
N LYS A 48 -0.65 16.36 -14.55
CA LYS A 48 -1.53 15.41 -15.24
C LYS A 48 -3.01 15.68 -14.93
N GLY A 49 -3.30 16.62 -14.02
CA GLY A 49 -4.64 16.98 -13.60
C GLY A 49 -5.20 16.14 -12.46
N TYR A 50 -4.42 15.26 -11.84
CA TYR A 50 -4.87 14.57 -10.63
C TYR A 50 -4.99 15.57 -9.50
N MET A 51 -6.11 15.51 -8.79
CA MET A 51 -6.33 16.29 -7.58
C MET A 51 -5.97 15.47 -6.36
N TYR A 52 -5.31 16.09 -5.39
CA TYR A 52 -5.00 15.51 -4.10
C TYR A 52 -5.71 16.36 -3.06
N ILE A 53 -6.63 15.76 -2.31
CA ILE A 53 -7.56 16.48 -1.43
C ILE A 53 -7.34 16.05 0.01
N VAL A 54 -7.12 17.03 0.89
CA VAL A 54 -7.11 16.80 2.34
C VAL A 54 -8.56 16.72 2.78
N ASP A 55 -9.03 15.52 3.12
CA ASP A 55 -10.39 15.26 3.59
C ASP A 55 -10.41 15.27 5.14
N ALA A 56 -10.36 16.48 5.71
CA ALA A 56 -9.86 16.72 7.05
C ALA A 56 -10.65 16.01 8.15
N GLN A 57 -11.99 16.07 8.12
CA GLN A 57 -12.80 15.43 9.15
C GLN A 57 -12.92 13.91 8.97
N ASN A 58 -12.52 13.39 7.82
CA ASN A 58 -12.33 11.96 7.60
C ASN A 58 -10.88 11.51 7.86
N ASN A 59 -9.98 12.43 8.21
CA ASN A 59 -8.59 12.17 8.56
C ASN A 59 -7.82 11.38 7.48
N ARG A 60 -8.07 11.68 6.20
CA ARG A 60 -7.47 10.97 5.07
C ARG A 60 -7.05 11.93 3.96
N VAL A 61 -6.26 11.42 3.02
CA VAL A 61 -6.01 12.08 1.74
C VAL A 61 -6.52 11.22 0.61
N LEU A 62 -7.29 11.85 -0.27
CA LEU A 62 -7.83 11.23 -1.47
C LEU A 62 -7.12 11.80 -2.72
N ARG A 63 -6.82 10.93 -3.67
CA ARG A 63 -6.45 11.28 -5.04
C ARG A 63 -7.66 11.14 -5.95
N TRP A 64 -7.95 12.15 -6.75
CA TRP A 64 -9.01 12.14 -7.76
C TRP A 64 -8.38 12.21 -9.14
N GLN A 65 -8.75 11.28 -10.01
CA GLN A 65 -8.39 11.37 -11.42
C GLN A 65 -9.24 12.44 -12.09
N PRO A 66 -8.74 13.10 -13.16
CA PRO A 66 -9.57 13.92 -14.02
C PRO A 66 -10.86 13.19 -14.41
N ASP A 67 -11.98 13.91 -14.35
CA ASP A 67 -13.33 13.44 -14.74
C ASP A 67 -13.88 12.24 -13.95
N SER A 68 -13.16 11.74 -12.93
CA SER A 68 -13.66 10.68 -12.04
C SER A 68 -14.68 11.23 -11.05
N VAL A 69 -15.76 10.47 -10.83
CA VAL A 69 -16.73 10.75 -9.75
C VAL A 69 -16.22 10.26 -8.40
N TYR A 70 -15.30 9.29 -8.39
CA TYR A 70 -14.75 8.67 -7.18
C TYR A 70 -13.29 9.03 -6.95
N GLY A 71 -12.95 9.28 -5.70
CA GLY A 71 -11.57 9.38 -5.24
C GLY A 71 -10.98 7.99 -4.96
N GLU A 72 -9.66 7.96 -4.89
CA GLU A 72 -8.86 6.84 -4.42
C GLU A 72 -8.19 7.28 -3.13
N CYS A 73 -8.36 6.52 -2.05
CA CYS A 73 -7.67 6.85 -0.83
C CYS A 73 -6.19 6.46 -0.93
N ILE A 74 -5.30 7.42 -0.67
CA ILE A 74 -3.84 7.24 -0.78
C ILE A 74 -3.09 7.39 0.55
N VAL A 75 -3.69 8.02 1.56
CA VAL A 75 -3.10 8.16 2.91
C VAL A 75 -4.19 7.99 3.98
N ALA A 76 -3.84 7.26 5.05
CA ALA A 76 -4.70 7.02 6.23
C ALA A 76 -6.06 6.37 5.89
N CYS A 77 -6.03 5.38 4.99
CA CYS A 77 -7.23 4.76 4.41
C CYS A 77 -7.89 3.67 5.24
N THR A 78 -7.31 3.33 6.38
CA THR A 78 -7.79 2.25 7.26
C THR A 78 -9.06 2.63 8.03
N GLY A 79 -9.54 3.88 7.90
CA GLY A 79 -10.72 4.39 8.62
C GLY A 79 -10.43 4.76 10.08
N SER A 80 -9.20 4.55 10.55
CA SER A 80 -8.78 4.90 11.90
C SER A 80 -7.94 6.19 11.89
N PHE A 81 -8.29 7.14 12.75
CA PHE A 81 -7.51 8.35 13.03
C PHE A 81 -6.69 8.19 14.31
N GLY A 82 -5.58 8.91 14.44
CA GLY A 82 -4.68 8.72 15.58
C GLY A 82 -3.30 9.31 15.37
N ASN A 83 -2.38 9.00 16.28
CA ASN A 83 -1.01 9.53 16.31
C ASN A 83 0.05 8.51 15.87
N HIS A 84 -0.32 7.27 15.56
CA HIS A 84 0.61 6.30 15.00
C HIS A 84 1.12 6.73 13.62
N PRO A 85 2.24 6.16 13.15
CA PRO A 85 2.69 6.35 11.77
C PRO A 85 1.56 6.03 10.79
N GLN A 86 1.45 6.84 9.74
CA GLN A 86 0.44 6.70 8.67
C GLN A 86 -1.02 6.96 9.08
N MET A 87 -1.28 7.32 10.34
CA MET A 87 -2.55 7.87 10.78
C MET A 87 -2.48 9.40 10.80
N LEU A 88 -3.60 10.06 10.53
CA LEU A 88 -3.74 11.50 10.60
C LEU A 88 -4.81 11.88 11.63
N LYS A 89 -4.81 13.13 12.07
CA LYS A 89 -5.83 13.73 12.93
C LYS A 89 -6.04 15.20 12.56
N MET A 90 -7.17 15.49 11.93
CA MET A 90 -7.54 16.80 11.34
C MET A 90 -6.39 17.41 10.52
N PRO A 91 -5.94 16.75 9.44
CA PRO A 91 -4.96 17.33 8.56
C PRO A 91 -5.50 18.63 7.91
N THR A 92 -4.65 19.63 7.73
CA THR A 92 -5.11 20.95 7.24
C THR A 92 -4.53 21.36 5.90
N SER A 93 -3.35 20.88 5.53
CA SER A 93 -2.70 21.24 4.28
C SER A 93 -1.72 20.16 3.83
N MET A 94 -1.41 20.14 2.54
CA MET A 94 -0.42 19.26 1.94
C MET A 94 0.43 19.95 0.88
N ALA A 95 1.62 19.41 0.61
CA ALA A 95 2.45 19.83 -0.52
C ALA A 95 3.33 18.69 -1.02
N PHE A 96 3.63 18.69 -2.31
CA PHE A 96 4.61 17.79 -2.91
C PHE A 96 6.01 18.41 -2.93
N ASP A 97 7.05 17.61 -2.71
CA ASP A 97 8.41 17.97 -3.10
C ASP A 97 8.68 17.64 -4.58
N SER A 98 9.84 18.09 -5.08
CA SER A 98 10.28 17.81 -6.46
C SER A 98 10.54 16.34 -6.76
N TYR A 99 10.58 15.47 -5.74
CA TYR A 99 10.76 14.03 -5.87
C TYR A 99 9.44 13.26 -5.77
N GLY A 100 8.30 13.96 -5.68
CA GLY A 100 6.97 13.36 -5.59
C GLY A 100 6.59 12.87 -4.19
N SER A 101 7.34 13.24 -3.15
CA SER A 101 6.93 12.95 -1.77
C SER A 101 5.87 13.93 -1.32
N LEU A 102 4.84 13.43 -0.65
CA LEU A 102 3.75 14.23 -0.08
C LEU A 102 4.02 14.56 1.38
N PHE A 103 4.00 15.84 1.73
CA PHE A 103 4.07 16.34 3.09
C PHE A 103 2.68 16.78 3.53
N ILE A 104 2.25 16.34 4.71
CA ILE A 104 0.92 16.64 5.26
C ILE A 104 1.08 17.27 6.63
N VAL A 105 0.42 18.40 6.85
CA VAL A 105 0.28 19.02 8.17
C VAL A 105 -0.78 18.27 8.95
N ASP A 106 -0.35 17.48 9.93
CA ASP A 106 -1.17 16.63 10.77
C ASP A 106 -1.51 17.37 12.08
N SER A 107 -2.39 18.36 11.95
CA SER A 107 -2.49 19.50 12.88
C SER A 107 -2.83 19.12 14.32
N LEU A 108 -3.76 18.19 14.56
CA LEU A 108 -4.08 17.77 15.94
C LEU A 108 -3.08 16.78 16.54
N ASN A 109 -2.10 16.35 15.77
CA ASN A 109 -0.93 15.63 16.26
C ASN A 109 0.33 16.54 16.34
N SER A 110 0.21 17.83 16.01
CA SER A 110 1.31 18.81 16.07
C SER A 110 2.58 18.37 15.32
N ARG A 111 2.40 17.76 14.14
CA ARG A 111 3.51 17.25 13.32
C ARG A 111 3.29 17.45 11.83
N ILE A 112 4.35 17.27 11.06
CA ILE A 112 4.31 17.09 9.61
C ILE A 112 4.72 15.65 9.33
N GLN A 113 3.95 14.96 8.48
CA GLN A 113 4.30 13.61 8.02
C GLN A 113 4.65 13.63 6.54
N LYS A 114 5.70 12.88 6.18
CA LYS A 114 6.14 12.65 4.80
C LYS A 114 5.66 11.28 4.33
N PHE A 115 5.07 11.21 3.14
CA PHE A 115 4.60 9.99 2.50
C PHE A 115 5.21 9.86 1.11
N GLN A 116 5.69 8.66 0.79
CA GLN A 116 6.02 8.34 -0.60
C GLN A 116 4.73 7.92 -1.31
N ILE A 117 4.31 8.70 -2.30
CA ILE A 117 3.16 8.36 -3.13
C ILE A 117 3.69 7.74 -4.40
N PHE A 118 3.39 6.46 -4.63
CA PHE A 118 3.69 5.81 -5.89
C PHE A 118 2.54 6.06 -6.85
N GLU A 119 2.84 6.58 -8.04
CA GLU A 119 1.87 6.47 -9.12
C GLU A 119 1.63 4.98 -9.36
N LYS A 120 0.35 4.63 -9.44
CA LYS A 120 -0.03 3.27 -9.82
C LYS A 120 0.29 3.21 -11.31
N PHE A 121 1.49 2.75 -11.66
CA PHE A 121 1.80 2.45 -13.05
C PHE A 121 0.74 1.45 -13.51
N ASP A 122 -0.03 1.81 -14.54
CA ASP A 122 -0.96 0.91 -15.21
C ASP A 122 -0.16 -0.23 -15.85
N GLN A 123 0.27 -1.19 -15.04
CA GLN A 123 0.82 -2.46 -15.48
C GLN A 123 -0.35 -3.39 -15.85
N TYR A 124 -1.20 -2.93 -16.78
CA TYR A 124 -2.20 -3.77 -17.44
C TYR A 124 -2.47 -3.29 -18.88
N THR A 125 -1.43 -2.85 -19.59
CA THR A 125 -1.43 -3.07 -21.05
C THR A 125 -1.07 -4.54 -21.26
N THR A 126 -2.06 -5.42 -21.35
CA THR A 126 -1.86 -6.73 -22.00
C THR A 126 -1.25 -6.45 -23.38
N PRO A 127 -0.07 -6.97 -23.72
CA PRO A 127 0.41 -6.91 -25.10
C PRO A 127 -0.67 -7.54 -25.97
N ARG A 128 -1.15 -6.78 -26.96
CA ARG A 128 -1.94 -7.31 -28.07
C ARG A 128 -1.23 -8.58 -28.54
N ALA A 129 -1.90 -9.73 -28.43
CA ALA A 129 -1.32 -11.03 -28.73
C ALA A 129 -0.76 -11.04 -30.17
N THR A 130 0.55 -10.88 -30.30
CA THR A 130 1.27 -11.34 -31.47
C THR A 130 1.50 -12.83 -31.28
N LYS A 131 1.02 -13.60 -32.27
CA LYS A 131 1.17 -15.04 -32.49
C LYS A 131 2.35 -15.67 -31.70
N PRO A 132 2.14 -16.75 -30.92
CA PRO A 132 3.21 -17.28 -30.07
C PRO A 132 4.31 -17.93 -30.92
N THR A 133 5.52 -17.38 -30.82
CA THR A 133 6.75 -18.07 -31.23
C THR A 133 7.11 -19.06 -30.12
N LYS A 134 7.15 -20.35 -30.46
CA LYS A 134 7.53 -21.41 -29.52
C LYS A 134 8.91 -21.10 -28.93
N THR A 135 8.95 -20.79 -27.64
CA THR A 135 10.18 -20.83 -26.83
C THR A 135 9.98 -21.96 -25.82
N SER A 136 10.83 -22.99 -25.90
CA SER A 136 10.80 -24.10 -24.95
C SER A 136 11.42 -23.66 -23.63
N VAL A 137 10.59 -23.48 -22.59
CA VAL A 137 11.05 -23.29 -21.22
C VAL A 137 11.11 -24.66 -20.55
N THR A 138 12.32 -25.13 -20.25
CA THR A 138 12.51 -26.33 -19.42
C THR A 138 12.45 -25.91 -17.95
N LYS A 139 11.39 -26.29 -17.23
CA LYS A 139 11.34 -26.19 -15.77
C LYS A 139 12.09 -27.38 -15.17
N SER A 140 13.18 -27.11 -14.46
CA SER A 140 13.83 -28.08 -13.58
C SER A 140 13.35 -27.85 -12.14
N THR A 141 12.82 -28.90 -11.53
CA THR A 141 12.41 -28.92 -10.12
C THR A 141 13.49 -29.65 -9.34
N THR A 142 14.17 -28.97 -8.41
CA THR A 142 15.11 -29.62 -7.49
C THR A 142 14.44 -29.71 -6.12
N THR A 143 14.33 -30.94 -5.59
CA THR A 143 13.79 -31.19 -4.25
C THR A 143 14.95 -31.30 -3.27
N GLU A 144 15.12 -30.31 -2.41
CA GLU A 144 16.03 -30.44 -1.26
C GLU A 144 15.29 -31.09 -0.09
N THR A 145 15.85 -32.20 0.43
CA THR A 145 15.31 -32.90 1.62
C THR A 145 16.21 -32.56 2.80
N THR A 146 15.69 -31.81 3.76
CA THR A 146 16.39 -31.56 5.04
C THR A 146 15.79 -32.47 6.11
N SER A 147 16.60 -33.32 6.73
CA SER A 147 16.17 -34.16 7.85
C SER A 147 16.39 -33.42 9.18
N ILE A 148 15.34 -33.35 9.99
CA ILE A 148 15.38 -32.72 11.32
C ILE A 148 15.64 -33.81 12.36
N THR A 149 16.77 -33.74 13.06
CA THR A 149 17.12 -34.68 14.15
C THR A 149 16.94 -34.00 15.49
N THR A 150 16.12 -34.57 16.38
CA THR A 150 16.02 -34.10 17.77
C THR A 150 16.54 -35.19 18.73
N THR A 151 17.46 -34.82 19.60
CA THR A 151 18.02 -35.73 20.61
C THR A 151 17.22 -35.62 21.90
N LYS A 152 16.53 -36.70 22.32
CA LYS A 152 15.84 -36.75 23.62
C LYS A 152 16.69 -37.55 24.61
N LYS A 153 17.23 -36.89 25.64
CA LYS A 153 17.98 -37.54 26.73
C LYS A 153 17.00 -38.06 27.78
N LEU A 154 16.95 -39.38 27.97
CA LEU A 154 16.12 -40.01 29.00
C LEU A 154 17.02 -40.34 30.21
N MET A 155 16.69 -39.81 31.39
CA MET A 155 17.33 -40.21 32.64
C MET A 155 16.43 -41.21 33.37
N THR A 156 16.96 -42.40 33.67
CA THR A 156 16.28 -43.40 34.50
C THR A 156 16.97 -43.45 35.86
N THR A 157 16.20 -43.33 36.94
CA THR A 157 16.72 -43.42 38.31
C THR A 157 16.83 -44.89 38.74
N GLY A 158 18.06 -45.38 38.88
CA GLY A 158 18.41 -46.65 39.54
C GLY A 158 19.45 -46.40 40.65
N PRO A 159 19.67 -47.37 41.57
CA PRO A 159 20.46 -47.12 42.77
C PRO A 159 21.97 -46.98 42.47
N ILE A 160 22.57 -46.03 43.18
CA ILE A 160 23.96 -45.59 43.30
C ILE A 160 25.01 -46.49 42.61
N THR A 161 25.14 -46.38 41.29
CA THR A 161 26.37 -46.61 40.51
C THR A 161 26.33 -45.67 39.29
N SER A 162 27.52 -45.30 38.77
CA SER A 162 27.74 -44.23 37.79
C SER A 162 26.72 -44.19 36.62
N PRO A 163 26.24 -43.00 36.21
CA PRO A 163 25.23 -42.90 35.16
C PRO A 163 25.80 -43.31 33.79
N THR A 164 25.22 -44.34 33.18
CA THR A 164 25.47 -44.70 31.77
C THR A 164 24.47 -43.96 30.87
N THR A 165 24.95 -43.24 29.86
CA THR A 165 24.10 -42.51 28.89
C THR A 165 23.94 -43.33 27.62
N THR A 166 22.71 -43.67 27.24
CA THR A 166 22.40 -44.32 25.94
C THR A 166 21.67 -43.34 25.02
N THR A 167 22.26 -43.02 23.87
CA THR A 167 21.66 -42.16 22.85
C THR A 167 20.81 -43.00 21.88
N LYS A 168 19.54 -42.64 21.68
CA LYS A 168 18.71 -43.17 20.59
C LYS A 168 18.36 -42.03 19.63
N THR A 169 18.66 -42.24 18.35
CA THR A 169 18.28 -41.33 17.26
C THR A 169 16.92 -41.75 16.71
N VAL A 170 15.97 -40.82 16.64
CA VAL A 170 14.66 -41.05 16.01
C VAL A 170 14.43 -39.96 14.97
N VAL A 171 14.14 -40.36 13.73
CA VAL A 171 13.78 -39.47 12.61
C VAL A 171 12.26 -39.27 12.65
N ILE A 172 11.76 -38.03 12.78
CA ILE A 172 10.32 -37.76 13.02
C ILE A 172 9.66 -37.01 11.85
N GLY A 173 10.37 -36.69 10.77
CA GLY A 173 9.72 -36.16 9.57
C GLY A 173 10.65 -35.61 8.51
N THR A 174 10.12 -35.52 7.29
CA THR A 174 10.73 -34.86 6.14
C THR A 174 9.88 -33.65 5.76
N THR A 175 10.48 -32.48 5.65
CA THR A 175 9.83 -31.30 5.08
C THR A 175 10.46 -30.97 3.75
N SER A 176 9.62 -30.79 2.73
CA SER A 176 10.04 -30.50 1.35
C SER A 176 9.64 -29.07 1.01
N SER A 177 10.59 -28.23 0.62
CA SER A 177 10.32 -26.91 0.04
C SER A 177 10.59 -26.93 -1.45
N THR A 178 9.71 -26.32 -2.25
CA THR A 178 9.87 -26.20 -3.70
C THR A 178 10.28 -24.77 -4.04
N THR A 179 11.47 -24.61 -4.61
CA THR A 179 11.95 -23.32 -5.13
C THR A 179 11.95 -23.38 -6.65
N THR A 180 11.28 -22.41 -7.30
CA THR A 180 11.26 -22.31 -8.77
C THR A 180 12.26 -21.27 -9.20
N THR A 181 13.32 -21.69 -9.89
CA THR A 181 14.32 -20.76 -10.46
C THR A 181 14.11 -20.66 -11.97
N THR A 182 14.04 -19.43 -12.49
CA THR A 182 13.91 -19.18 -13.94
C THR A 182 15.29 -18.81 -14.47
N GLU A 183 15.94 -19.71 -15.21
CA GLU A 183 17.16 -19.37 -15.96
C GLU A 183 16.80 -19.00 -17.40
N THR A 184 17.37 -17.89 -17.87
CA THR A 184 17.28 -17.47 -19.27
C THR A 184 18.59 -17.87 -19.93
N LYS A 185 18.58 -18.86 -20.82
CA LYS A 185 19.74 -19.15 -21.68
C LYS A 185 19.64 -18.34 -22.97
N SER A 186 20.61 -17.48 -23.19
CA SER A 186 20.88 -16.90 -24.51
C SER A 186 21.39 -18.00 -25.42
N ILE A 187 20.69 -18.31 -26.50
CA ILE A 187 21.22 -19.14 -27.58
C ILE A 187 21.70 -18.17 -28.65
N THR A 188 22.99 -18.21 -28.99
CA THR A 188 23.61 -17.44 -30.07
C THR A 188 23.15 -17.95 -31.43
#